data_AF-A0A920NU37-F1
#
_entry.id   AF-A0A920NU37-F1
#
_cell.length_a   1.000
_cell.length_b   1.000
_cell.length_c   1.000
_cell.angle_alpha   90.00
_cell.angle_beta   90.00
_cell.angle_gamma   90.00
#
_symmetry.space_group_name_H-M   'P 1'
#
loop_
_entity.id
_entity.type
_entity.pdbx_description
1 polymer ?
#
loop_
_entity_poly.entity_id
_entity_poly.type
_entity_poly.pdbx_seq_one_letter_code
_entity_poly.pdbx_strand_id
1 'polypeptide(L)'
;MQIGIKNRFVNNQHAVNRLSKSGQRYLFHTEKRAEELGVPVELALLPFFESEFDPYAQSLYGATGIWQFFPATGREWGLKTNWWYDGKRDVIASTEAALNFLIYLHRKFDNDWLLAIAAYNAGPGESK
;
A
#
# COMPACT_ATOMS: atom_id res chain seq x y z
N MET A 1 8.08 -13.82 2.59
CA MET A 1 7.21 -12.78 3.16
C MET A 1 6.22 -13.31 4.21
N GLN A 2 5.55 -14.46 3.99
CA GLN A 2 4.52 -15.00 4.92
C GLN A 2 4.97 -15.45 6.32
N ILE A 3 6.27 -15.75 6.55
CA ILE A 3 6.75 -16.30 7.83
C ILE A 3 7.00 -15.19 8.89
N GLY A 4 7.24 -13.94 8.47
CA GLY A 4 7.55 -12.83 9.37
C GLY A 4 6.33 -12.20 10.05
N ILE A 5 5.15 -12.28 9.42
CA ILE A 5 3.92 -11.62 9.90
C ILE A 5 3.39 -12.27 11.18
N LYS A 6 3.46 -13.60 11.28
CA LYS A 6 2.91 -14.36 12.42
C LYS A 6 3.66 -14.06 13.73
N ASN A 7 4.99 -14.01 13.71
CA ASN A 7 5.79 -13.72 14.91
C ASN A 7 5.70 -12.26 15.38
N ARG A 8 5.34 -11.34 14.49
CA ARG A 8 5.31 -9.90 14.79
C ARG A 8 4.13 -9.49 15.66
N PHE A 9 3.00 -10.19 15.57
CA PHE A 9 1.76 -9.85 16.29
C PHE A 9 1.43 -10.78 17.46
N VAL A 10 1.87 -12.04 17.41
CA VAL A 10 1.50 -13.05 18.42
C VAL A 10 1.98 -12.69 19.83
N ASN A 11 3.04 -11.89 19.99
CA ASN A 11 3.57 -11.47 21.31
C ASN A 11 3.89 -9.97 21.43
N ASN A 12 3.31 -9.10 20.58
CA ASN A 12 3.66 -7.67 20.56
C ASN A 12 2.43 -6.77 20.71
N GLN A 13 1.97 -6.61 21.96
CA GLN A 13 0.85 -5.75 22.31
C GLN A 13 1.07 -4.28 21.85
N HIS A 14 2.31 -3.81 21.78
CA HIS A 14 2.61 -2.47 21.27
C HIS A 14 2.35 -2.34 19.76
N ALA A 15 2.67 -3.36 18.97
CA ALA A 15 2.33 -3.39 17.55
C ALA A 15 0.80 -3.45 17.35
N VAL A 16 0.10 -4.28 18.12
CA VAL A 16 -1.37 -4.36 18.10
C VAL A 16 -2.04 -3.03 18.49
N ASN A 17 -1.52 -2.36 19.53
CA ASN A 17 -2.03 -1.07 19.98
C ASN A 17 -1.74 0.06 18.98
N ARG A 18 -0.56 0.07 18.34
CA ARG A 18 -0.26 1.02 17.26
C ARG A 18 -1.16 0.79 16.06
N LEU A 19 -1.36 -0.45 15.65
CA LEU A 19 -2.29 -0.80 14.56
C LEU A 19 -3.72 -0.39 14.87
N SER A 20 -4.20 -0.62 16.10
CA SER A 20 -5.54 -0.21 16.50
C SER A 20 -5.70 1.31 16.44
N LYS A 21 -4.64 2.08 16.77
CA LYS A 21 -4.67 3.55 16.83
C LYS A 21 -4.33 4.23 15.50
N SER A 22 -3.52 3.61 14.65
CA SER A 22 -3.11 4.11 13.32
C SER A 22 -4.00 3.59 12.21
N GLY A 23 -4.39 2.32 12.26
CA GLY A 23 -5.36 1.71 11.34
C GLY A 23 -6.67 2.47 11.34
N GLN A 24 -7.23 2.83 12.51
CA GLN A 24 -8.45 3.66 12.58
C GLN A 24 -8.35 5.00 11.85
N ARG A 25 -7.16 5.61 11.75
CA ARG A 25 -7.02 6.94 11.14
C ARG A 25 -7.11 6.92 9.62
N TYR A 26 -6.55 5.90 8.97
CA TYR A 26 -6.46 5.85 7.52
C TYR A 26 -7.31 4.75 6.88
N LEU A 27 -7.67 3.71 7.63
CA LEU A 27 -8.53 2.63 7.15
C LEU A 27 -9.85 3.15 6.57
N PHE A 28 -10.54 4.03 7.30
CA PHE A 28 -11.79 4.61 6.82
C PHE A 28 -11.60 5.33 5.47
N HIS A 29 -10.47 6.02 5.30
CA HIS A 29 -10.18 6.70 4.04
C HIS A 29 -9.87 5.71 2.90
N THR A 30 -9.02 4.71 3.14
CA THR A 30 -8.64 3.73 2.11
C THR A 30 -9.82 2.86 1.71
N GLU A 31 -10.63 2.42 2.66
CA GLU A 31 -11.84 1.62 2.46
C GLU A 31 -12.87 2.40 1.64
N LYS A 32 -13.27 3.59 2.12
CA LYS A 32 -14.23 4.43 1.42
C LYS A 32 -13.77 4.74 0.01
N ARG A 33 -12.47 5.01 -0.18
CA ARG A 33 -11.96 5.31 -1.52
C ARG A 33 -11.97 4.09 -2.44
N ALA A 34 -11.68 2.90 -1.91
CA ALA A 34 -11.79 1.66 -2.66
C ALA A 34 -13.23 1.40 -3.10
N GLU A 35 -14.22 1.60 -2.21
CA GLU A 35 -15.64 1.51 -2.54
C GLU A 35 -16.04 2.46 -3.67
N GLU A 36 -15.64 3.73 -3.58
CA GLU A 36 -15.91 4.75 -4.61
C GLU A 36 -15.32 4.38 -5.98
N LEU A 37 -14.20 3.66 -6.00
CA LEU A 37 -13.52 3.20 -7.20
C LEU A 37 -13.93 1.80 -7.67
N GLY A 38 -14.80 1.11 -6.93
CA GLY A 38 -15.21 -0.27 -7.22
C GLY A 38 -14.09 -1.30 -7.03
N VAL A 39 -13.09 -0.98 -6.21
CA VAL A 39 -12.01 -1.90 -5.82
C VAL A 39 -12.48 -2.71 -4.60
N PRO A 40 -12.24 -4.03 -4.54
CA PRO A 40 -12.57 -4.82 -3.35
C PRO A 40 -11.94 -4.22 -2.10
N VAL A 41 -12.76 -4.00 -1.07
CA VAL A 41 -12.36 -3.32 0.17
C VAL A 41 -11.25 -4.04 0.91
N GLU A 42 -11.12 -5.35 0.73
CA GLU A 42 -10.03 -6.15 1.27
C GLU A 42 -8.66 -5.70 0.73
N LEU A 43 -8.59 -5.15 -0.48
CA LEU A 43 -7.35 -4.62 -1.04
C LEU A 43 -6.98 -3.26 -0.41
N ALA A 44 -7.96 -2.54 0.14
CA ALA A 44 -7.71 -1.34 0.93
C ALA A 44 -6.99 -1.64 2.26
N LEU A 45 -6.89 -2.92 2.65
CA LEU A 45 -6.14 -3.39 3.81
C LEU A 45 -4.67 -3.68 3.50
N LEU A 46 -4.21 -3.65 2.25
CA LEU A 46 -2.79 -3.87 1.93
C LEU A 46 -1.82 -3.04 2.80
N PRO A 47 -2.07 -1.74 3.07
CA PRO A 47 -1.20 -0.93 3.94
C PRO A 47 -1.01 -1.49 5.35
N PHE A 48 -1.96 -2.28 5.86
CA PHE A 48 -1.83 -2.98 7.13
C PHE A 48 -0.63 -3.92 7.13
N PHE A 49 -0.48 -4.69 6.04
CA PHE A 49 0.57 -5.70 5.90
C PHE A 49 1.90 -5.07 5.46
N GLU A 50 1.86 -4.01 4.65
CA GLU A 50 3.04 -3.38 4.09
C GLU A 50 3.75 -2.44 5.07
N SER A 51 2.99 -1.67 5.85
CA SER A 51 3.55 -0.59 6.67
C SER A 51 2.94 -0.42 8.05
N GLU A 52 1.95 -1.25 8.44
CA GLU A 52 1.12 -1.01 9.62
C GLU A 52 0.41 0.36 9.59
N PHE A 53 0.08 0.86 8.38
CA PHE A 53 -0.46 2.20 8.14
C PHE A 53 0.46 3.37 8.60
N ASP A 54 1.78 3.15 8.71
CA ASP A 54 2.74 4.22 9.01
C ASP A 54 3.12 5.01 7.74
N PRO A 55 2.78 6.32 7.62
CA PRO A 55 3.14 7.14 6.46
C PRO A 55 4.64 7.41 6.33
N TYR A 56 5.41 7.19 7.40
CA TYR A 56 6.86 7.37 7.40
C TYR A 56 7.62 6.05 7.25
N ALA A 57 6.90 4.93 7.10
CA ALA A 57 7.53 3.64 6.83
C ALA A 57 8.44 3.71 5.61
N GLN A 58 9.60 3.07 5.74
CA GLN A 58 10.60 2.98 4.70
C GLN A 58 11.22 1.58 4.69
N SER A 59 11.19 0.92 3.53
CA SER A 59 11.85 -0.36 3.35
C SER A 59 13.36 -0.18 3.11
N LEU A 60 14.12 -1.27 3.27
CA LEU A 60 15.54 -1.32 2.94
C LEU A 60 15.81 -0.98 1.46
N TYR A 61 14.85 -1.25 0.59
CA TYR A 61 14.95 -1.04 -0.86
C TYR A 61 14.41 0.34 -1.31
N GLY A 62 14.03 1.20 -0.36
CA GLY A 62 13.61 2.57 -0.65
C GLY A 62 12.14 2.75 -1.00
N ALA A 63 11.31 1.72 -0.80
CA ALA A 63 9.86 1.88 -0.83
C ALA A 63 9.41 2.69 0.41
N THR A 64 8.40 3.56 0.26
CA THR A 64 7.98 4.44 1.37
C THR A 64 6.48 4.65 1.44
N GLY A 65 6.01 5.10 2.61
CA GLY A 65 4.62 5.45 2.85
C GLY A 65 3.73 4.24 3.12
N ILE A 66 2.43 4.50 3.30
CA ILE A 66 1.52 3.44 3.74
C ILE A 66 1.35 2.34 2.68
N TRP A 67 1.48 2.70 1.41
CA TRP A 67 1.34 1.80 0.26
C TRP A 67 2.67 1.21 -0.22
N GLN A 68 3.78 1.54 0.45
CA GLN A 68 5.15 1.10 0.10
C GLN A 68 5.47 1.28 -1.40
N PHE A 69 5.23 2.48 -1.92
CA PHE A 69 5.60 2.78 -3.31
C PHE A 69 7.12 2.86 -3.47
N PHE A 70 7.64 2.20 -4.51
CA PHE A 70 8.99 2.47 -5.01
C PHE A 70 9.06 3.84 -5.71
N PRO A 71 10.21 4.52 -5.75
CA PRO A 71 10.34 5.83 -6.39
C PRO A 71 9.94 5.84 -7.88
N ALA A 72 10.27 4.78 -8.63
CA ALA A 72 9.91 4.67 -10.04
C ALA A 72 8.40 4.54 -10.23
N THR A 73 7.77 3.59 -9.53
CA THR A 73 6.32 3.38 -9.57
C THR A 73 5.56 4.61 -9.08
N GLY A 74 5.97 5.20 -7.96
CA GLY A 74 5.30 6.39 -7.42
C GLY A 74 5.29 7.53 -8.45
N ARG A 75 6.40 7.76 -9.15
CA ARG A 75 6.48 8.78 -10.21
C ARG A 75 5.57 8.45 -11.40
N GLU A 76 5.57 7.19 -11.86
CA GLU A 76 4.72 6.73 -12.95
C GLU A 76 3.23 6.95 -12.63
N TRP A 77 2.85 6.75 -11.36
CA TRP A 77 1.48 6.92 -10.86
C TRP A 77 1.23 8.31 -10.25
N GLY A 78 1.99 9.32 -10.66
CA GLY A 78 1.69 10.73 -10.39
C GLY A 78 2.06 11.25 -9.00
N LEU A 79 2.74 10.44 -8.18
CA LEU A 79 3.24 10.87 -6.87
C LEU A 79 4.45 11.78 -7.05
N LYS A 80 4.24 13.05 -6.72
CA LYS A 80 5.28 14.08 -6.79
C LYS A 80 6.22 13.94 -5.60
N THR A 81 7.52 14.07 -5.86
CA THR A 81 8.54 14.13 -4.81
C THR A 81 9.48 15.29 -5.10
N ASN A 82 9.81 16.08 -4.08
CA ASN A 82 10.85 17.09 -4.08
C ASN A 82 11.59 17.06 -2.74
N TRP A 83 12.43 18.06 -2.45
CA TRP A 83 13.27 18.06 -1.25
C TRP A 83 12.49 18.16 0.08
N TRP A 84 11.25 18.66 0.08
CA TRP A 84 10.43 18.85 1.29
C TRP A 84 9.11 18.07 1.29
N TYR A 85 8.70 17.55 0.13
CA TYR A 85 7.46 16.82 -0.05
C TYR A 85 7.73 15.46 -0.69
N ASP A 86 7.18 14.41 -0.09
CA ASP A 86 7.14 13.09 -0.68
C ASP A 86 5.69 12.60 -0.77
N GLY A 87 5.10 12.66 -1.97
CA GLY A 87 3.74 12.19 -2.22
C GLY A 87 3.52 10.70 -1.96
N LYS A 88 4.58 9.89 -1.85
CA LYS A 88 4.48 8.49 -1.39
C LYS A 88 4.04 8.41 0.07
N ARG A 89 4.38 9.41 0.87
CA ARG A 89 4.03 9.53 2.29
C ARG A 89 2.72 10.31 2.52
N ASP A 90 2.22 11.02 1.51
CA ASP A 90 0.90 11.64 1.55
C ASP A 90 -0.16 10.55 1.40
N VAL A 91 -0.93 10.32 2.48
CA VAL A 91 -1.92 9.23 2.52
C VAL A 91 -3.00 9.39 1.45
N ILE A 92 -3.44 10.60 1.15
CA ILE A 92 -4.52 10.83 0.19
C ILE A 92 -3.98 10.58 -1.23
N ALA A 93 -2.86 11.22 -1.56
CA ALA A 93 -2.26 11.09 -2.89
C ALA A 93 -1.82 9.64 -3.17
N SER A 94 -1.16 9.00 -2.20
CA SER A 94 -0.69 7.62 -2.34
C SER A 94 -1.84 6.61 -2.41
N THR A 95 -2.96 6.83 -1.70
CA THR A 95 -4.14 5.97 -1.80
C THR A 95 -4.77 6.04 -3.17
N GLU A 96 -4.91 7.24 -3.74
CA GLU A 96 -5.39 7.37 -5.12
C GLU A 96 -4.47 6.68 -6.12
N ALA A 97 -3.16 6.89 -6.00
CA ALA A 97 -2.20 6.24 -6.89
C ALA A 97 -2.24 4.71 -6.76
N ALA A 98 -2.30 4.17 -5.54
CA ALA A 98 -2.31 2.73 -5.29
C ALA A 98 -3.56 2.05 -5.84
N LEU A 99 -4.74 2.62 -5.58
CA LEU A 99 -5.99 2.02 -6.04
C LEU A 99 -6.12 2.10 -7.56
N ASN A 100 -5.71 3.20 -8.18
CA ASN A 100 -5.67 3.29 -9.65
C ASN A 100 -4.64 2.33 -10.26
N PHE A 101 -3.49 2.14 -9.61
CA PHE A 101 -2.50 1.15 -10.04
C PHE A 101 -3.06 -0.27 -9.96
N LEU A 102 -3.74 -0.63 -8.87
CA LEU A 102 -4.40 -1.92 -8.70
C LEU A 102 -5.48 -2.15 -9.77
N ILE A 103 -6.30 -1.14 -10.09
CA ILE A 103 -7.29 -1.22 -11.18
C ILE A 103 -6.61 -1.46 -12.53
N TYR A 104 -5.49 -0.78 -12.79
CA TYR A 104 -4.73 -1.01 -14.02
C TYR A 104 -4.19 -2.43 -14.09
N LEU A 105 -3.58 -2.94 -13.01
CA LEU A 105 -3.08 -4.30 -12.96
C LEU A 105 -4.21 -5.32 -13.11
N HIS A 106 -5.34 -5.08 -12.46
CA HIS A 106 -6.55 -5.90 -12.58
C HIS A 106 -6.98 -6.04 -14.04
N ARG A 107 -7.06 -4.91 -14.77
CA ARG A 107 -7.37 -4.92 -16.20
C ARG A 107 -6.30 -5.59 -17.04
N LYS A 108 -5.02 -5.41 -16.69
CA LYS A 108 -3.87 -6.01 -17.38
C LYS A 108 -3.86 -7.53 -17.28
N PHE A 109 -4.38 -8.09 -16.19
CA PHE A 109 -4.44 -9.53 -15.94
C PHE A 109 -5.87 -10.07 -16.10
N ASP A 110 -6.59 -9.62 -17.14
CA ASP A 110 -7.91 -10.14 -17.52
C ASP A 110 -8.96 -10.16 -16.39
N ASN A 111 -8.91 -9.14 -15.54
CA ASN A 111 -9.77 -8.96 -14.37
C ASN A 111 -9.53 -9.99 -13.25
N ASP A 112 -8.30 -10.49 -13.10
CA ASP A 112 -7.87 -11.31 -11.97
C ASP A 112 -7.20 -10.45 -10.87
N TRP A 113 -7.87 -10.31 -9.73
CA TRP A 113 -7.34 -9.57 -8.58
C TRP A 113 -6.14 -10.25 -7.93
N LEU A 114 -6.06 -11.58 -7.92
CA LEU A 114 -4.93 -12.29 -7.32
C LEU A 114 -3.65 -12.03 -8.12
N LEU A 115 -3.73 -12.06 -9.44
CA LEU A 115 -2.61 -11.69 -10.31
C LEU A 115 -2.25 -10.21 -10.19
N ALA A 116 -3.25 -9.33 -10.06
CA ALA A 116 -3.01 -7.91 -9.83
C ALA A 116 -2.23 -7.64 -8.53
N ILE A 117 -2.60 -8.28 -7.43
CA ILE A 117 -1.89 -8.15 -6.14
C ILE A 117 -0.49 -8.73 -6.22
N ALA A 118 -0.33 -9.89 -6.87
CA ALA A 118 0.98 -10.50 -7.06
C ALA A 118 1.93 -9.55 -7.82
N ALA A 119 1.44 -8.92 -8.89
CA ALA A 119 2.21 -7.94 -9.65
C ALA A 119 2.47 -6.64 -8.87
N TYR A 120 1.52 -6.18 -8.06
CA TYR A 120 1.70 -5.01 -7.20
C TYR A 120 2.86 -5.22 -6.22
N ASN A 121 2.90 -6.39 -5.57
CA ASN A 121 3.93 -6.73 -4.57
C ASN A 121 5.30 -7.02 -5.17
N ALA A 122 5.36 -7.52 -6.41
CA ALA A 122 6.61 -7.85 -7.08
C ALA A 122 7.39 -6.61 -7.56
N GLY A 123 6.74 -5.45 -7.62
CA GLY A 123 7.33 -4.19 -8.10
C GLY A 123 7.66 -4.21 -9.61
N PRO A 124 8.20 -3.10 -10.15
CA PRO A 124 8.48 -2.96 -11.59
C PRO A 124 9.53 -3.94 -12.15
N GLY A 125 10.24 -4.68 -11.30
CA GLY A 125 11.39 -5.49 -11.68
C GLY A 125 11.09 -6.94 -12.05
N GLU A 126 9.93 -7.48 -11.67
CA GLU A 126 9.68 -8.94 -11.71
C GLU A 126 8.65 -9.39 -12.76
N SER A 127 8.08 -8.48 -13.55
CA SER A 127 7.15 -8.82 -14.63
C SER A 127 7.74 -8.58 -16.02
N LYS A 128 8.91 -9.19 -16.28
CA LYS A 128 9.42 -9.43 -17.63
C LYS A 128 9.33 -10.89 -17.99
#